data_AF-A0AAW5R884-F1
#
_entry.id   AF-A0AAW5R884-F1
#
_cell.length_a   1.000
_cell.length_b   1.000
_cell.length_c   1.000
_cell.angle_alpha   90.00
_cell.angle_beta   90.00
_cell.angle_gamma   90.00
#
_symmetry.space_group_name_H-M   'P 1'
#
loop_
_entity.id
_entity.type
_entity.pdbx_description
1 polymer ?
#
loop_
_entity_poly.entity_id
_entity_poly.type
_entity_poly.pdbx_seq_one_letter_code
_entity_poly.pdbx_strand_id
1 'polypeptide(L)' 'MMALPFLVPFLALLAAWRGWRGAATGLWALSVVVLLVLFRLHASDAINIDL' A
#
# COMPACT_ATOMS: atom_id res chain seq x y z
N MET A 1 1.09 6.98 9.04
CA MET A 1 -0.01 7.82 8.49
C MET A 1 -0.94 6.90 7.71
N MET A 2 -2.23 6.81 8.06
CA MET A 2 -3.18 5.85 7.49
C MET A 2 -3.33 5.90 5.95
N ALA A 3 -2.83 6.95 5.27
CA ALA A 3 -2.93 7.13 3.83
C ALA A 3 -1.91 6.32 2.98
N LEU A 4 -0.79 5.90 3.57
CA LEU A 4 0.30 5.20 2.86
C LEU A 4 -0.14 3.93 2.10
N PRO A 5 -0.95 3.01 2.68
CA PRO A 5 -1.40 1.81 1.97
C PRO A 5 -2.37 2.11 0.82
N PHE A 6 -2.89 3.34 0.72
CA PHE A 6 -3.83 3.75 -0.34
C PHE A 6 -3.15 4.56 -1.45
N LEU A 7 -2.11 5.34 -1.12
CA LEU A 7 -1.37 6.16 -2.08
C LEU A 7 -0.59 5.34 -3.10
N VAL A 8 0.10 4.28 -2.65
CA VAL A 8 0.91 3.42 -3.52
C VAL A 8 0.06 2.68 -4.57
N PRO A 9 -1.06 2.02 -4.22
CA PRO A 9 -1.92 1.39 -5.23
C PRO A 9 -2.64 2.42 -6.10
N PHE A 10 -2.95 3.62 -5.60
CA PHE A 10 -3.52 4.69 -6.43
C PHE A 10 -2.56 5.13 -7.55
N LEU A 11 -1.26 5.28 -7.23
CA LEU A 11 -0.23 5.56 -8.24
C LEU A 11 -0.07 4.39 -9.22
N ALA A 12 -0.15 3.14 -8.74
CA ALA A 12 -0.15 1.96 -9.61
C ALA A 12 -1.32 1.98 -10.60
N LEU A 13 -2.51 2.39 -10.14
CA LEU A 13 -3.71 2.50 -10.96
C LEU A 13 -3.57 3.61 -12.02
N LEU A 14 -3.02 4.77 -11.65
CA LEU A 14 -2.73 5.86 -12.60
C LEU A 14 -1.70 5.45 -13.65
N ALA A 15 -0.64 4.72 -13.26
CA ALA A 15 0.36 4.19 -14.18
C ALA A 15 -0.26 3.14 -15.14
N ALA A 16 -1.15 2.29 -14.63
CA ALA A 16 -1.89 1.31 -15.43
C ALA A 16 -2.83 2.00 -16.43
N TRP A 17 -3.55 3.04 -16.00
CA TRP A 17 -4.42 3.84 -16.85
C TRP A 17 -3.65 4.51 -18.01
N ARG A 18 -2.44 5.00 -17.73
CA ARG A 18 -1.56 5.59 -18.75
C ARG A 18 -0.94 4.55 -19.71
N GLY A 19 -1.15 3.25 -19.45
CA GLY A 19 -0.60 2.16 -20.26
C GLY A 19 0.86 1.80 -19.92
N TRP A 20 1.42 2.37 -18.85
CA TRP A 20 2.80 2.13 -18.43
C TRP A 20 2.90 0.84 -17.62
N ARG A 21 2.77 -0.29 -18.33
CA ARG A 21 2.69 -1.64 -17.75
C ARG A 21 3.80 -1.95 -16.75
N GLY A 22 5.06 -1.60 -17.05
CA GLY A 22 6.19 -1.84 -16.16
C GLY A 22 6.17 -1.02 -14.87
N ALA A 23 5.76 0.26 -14.96
CA ALA A 23 5.60 1.10 -13.78
C ALA A 23 4.39 0.65 -12.93
N ALA A 24 3.30 0.23 -13.58
CA ALA A 24 2.11 -0.29 -12.91
C ALA A 24 2.39 -1.56 -12.11
N THR A 25 3.09 -2.54 -12.70
CA THR A 25 3.48 -3.77 -12.00
C THR A 25 4.48 -3.50 -10.88
N GLY A 26 5.44 -2.60 -11.09
CA GLY A 26 6.39 -2.19 -10.06
C GLY A 26 5.72 -1.51 -8.85
N LEU A 27 4.83 -0.55 -9.11
CA LEU A 27 4.06 0.13 -8.06
C LEU A 27 3.07 -0.81 -7.34
N TRP A 28 2.51 -1.77 -8.06
CA TRP A 28 1.66 -2.79 -7.46
C TRP A 28 2.46 -3.73 -6.56
N ALA A 29 3.63 -4.21 -6.98
CA ALA A 29 4.49 -5.01 -6.12
C ALA A 29 4.94 -4.21 -4.88
N LEU A 30 5.27 -2.93 -5.06
CA LEU A 30 5.62 -2.03 -3.97
C LEU A 30 4.47 -1.85 -2.97
N SER A 31 3.22 -1.78 -3.43
CA SER A 31 2.07 -1.64 -2.53
C SER A 31 1.90 -2.86 -1.63
N VAL A 32 2.11 -4.07 -2.17
CA VAL A 32 2.09 -5.32 -1.40
C VAL A 32 3.20 -5.33 -0.34
N VAL A 33 4.42 -4.94 -0.71
CA VAL A 33 5.56 -4.86 0.24
C VAL A 33 5.27 -3.86 1.35
N VAL A 34 4.77 -2.67 1.01
CA VAL A 34 4.40 -1.64 2.00
C VAL A 34 3.31 -2.17 2.95
N LEU A 35 2.31 -2.87 2.43
CA LEU A 35 1.25 -3.48 3.23
C LEU A 35 1.82 -4.50 4.23
N LEU A 36 2.71 -5.38 3.78
CA LEU A 36 3.36 -6.40 4.63
C LEU A 36 4.24 -5.77 5.71
N VAL A 37 4.99 -4.72 5.38
CA VAL A 37 5.81 -3.99 6.34
C VAL A 37 4.93 -3.29 7.38
N LEU A 38 3.87 -2.60 6.96
CA LEU A 38 2.95 -1.94 7.88
C LEU A 38 2.25 -2.96 8.77
N PHE A 39 1.81 -4.09 8.22
CA PHE A 39 1.25 -5.18 8.99
C PHE A 39 2.26 -5.71 10.01
N ARG A 40 3.51 -5.95 9.62
CA ARG A 40 4.55 -6.40 10.54
C ARG A 40 4.80 -5.41 11.67
N LEU A 41 4.75 -4.11 11.39
CA LEU A 41 4.98 -3.06 12.39
C LEU A 41 3.79 -2.88 13.34
N HIS A 42 2.55 -3.01 12.84
CA HIS A 42 1.33 -2.74 13.62
C HIS A 42 0.63 -4.00 14.13
N ALA A 43 1.06 -5.21 13.76
CA ALA A 43 0.43 -6.46 14.19
C ALA A 43 0.49 -6.69 15.71
N SER A 44 1.41 -6.04 16.40
CA SER A 44 1.56 -6.12 17.85
C SER A 44 1.06 -4.85 18.56
N ASP A 45 0.59 -3.86 17.81
CA ASP A 45 -0.03 -2.69 18.41
C ASP A 45 -1.32 -3.13 19.08
N ALA A 46 -1.47 -2.77 20.36
CA ALA A 46 -2.71 -2.99 21.07
C ALA A 46 -3.82 -2.29 20.30
N ILE A 47 -4.82 -3.06 19.87
CA ILE A 47 -6.08 -2.54 19.36
C ILE A 47 -6.72 -1.78 20.53
N ASN A 48 -6.49 -0.47 20.56
CA ASN A 48 -7.11 0.43 21.52
C ASN A 48 -8.51 0.77 20.99
N ILE A 49 -9.40 -0.22 21.03
CA ILE A 49 -10.83 0.00 20.86
C ILE A 49 -11.32 0.42 22.25
N ASP A 50 -11.43 1.72 22.44
CA ASP A 50 -12.25 2.28 23.51
C ASP A 50 -13.72 1.97 23.14
N LEU A 51 -14.42 1.24 24.01
CA LEU A 51 -15.78 0.74 23.81
C LEU A 51 -16.82 1.72 24.40
#